data_AF-A0A2V9VUV7-F1
#
_entry.id   AF-A0A2V9VUV7-F1
#
_cell.length_a   1.000
_cell.length_b   1.000
_cell.length_c   1.000
_cell.angle_alpha   90.00
_cell.angle_beta   90.00
_cell.angle_gamma   90.00
#
_symmetry.space_group_name_H-M   'P 1'
#
loop_
_entity.id
_entity.type
_entity.pdbx_description
1 polymer ?
#
loop_
_entity_poly.entity_id
_entity_poly.type
_entity_poly.pdbx_seq_one_letter_code
_entity_poly.pdbx_strand_id
1 'polypeptide(L)'
;MPQELSVSYQAVKTKVHRLMDAAVEGAKTESDIVECIARWWCLVQPADRAVARKYLLTVLERSNATLQAIATTLSELEGFAGRDIAPETLAESPAQPQSSPVNRV
;
A
#
# COMPACT_ATOMS: atom_id res chain seq x y z
N MET A 1 7.91 0.49 31.67
CA MET A 1 8.32 -0.64 30.81
C MET A 1 8.58 -0.09 29.41
N PRO A 2 9.80 -0.17 28.86
CA PRO A 2 10.04 0.24 27.48
C PRO A 2 9.33 -0.77 26.57
N GLN A 3 8.43 -0.28 25.71
CA GLN A 3 7.72 -1.13 24.76
C GLN A 3 8.72 -1.70 23.77
N GLU A 4 8.99 -2.99 23.85
CA GLU A 4 9.85 -3.70 22.91
C GLU A 4 9.14 -3.72 21.54
N LEU A 5 9.56 -2.85 20.63
CA LEU A 5 9.06 -2.82 19.26
C LEU A 5 9.71 -3.97 18.47
N SER A 6 8.99 -5.08 18.31
CA SER A 6 9.37 -6.10 17.33
C SER A 6 9.21 -5.52 15.91
N VAL A 7 10.31 -5.42 15.18
CA VAL A 7 10.31 -4.84 13.82
C VAL A 7 9.76 -5.87 12.83
N SER A 8 8.48 -5.75 12.50
CA SER A 8 7.86 -6.48 11.40
C SER A 8 7.75 -5.62 10.13
N TYR A 9 7.75 -6.28 8.96
CA TYR A 9 7.51 -5.60 7.68
C TYR A 9 6.20 -4.80 7.68
N GLN A 10 5.14 -5.35 8.27
CA GLN A 10 3.83 -4.68 8.36
C GLN A 10 3.88 -3.44 9.25
N ALA A 11 4.65 -3.46 10.34
CA ALA A 11 4.83 -2.30 11.20
C ALA A 11 5.54 -1.16 10.46
N VAL A 12 6.62 -1.48 9.73
CA VAL A 12 7.35 -0.50 8.91
C VAL A 12 6.46 0.06 7.80
N LYS A 13 5.75 -0.80 7.07
CA LYS A 13 4.80 -0.40 6.04
C LYS A 13 3.74 0.57 6.58
N THR A 14 3.10 0.21 7.69
CA THR A 14 2.07 1.04 8.34
C THR A 14 2.63 2.39 8.77
N LYS A 15 3.85 2.43 9.31
CA LYS A 15 4.53 3.66 9.71
C LYS A 15 4.76 4.58 8.50
N VAL A 16 5.26 4.04 7.39
CA VAL A 16 5.52 4.81 6.16
C VAL A 16 4.22 5.36 5.58
N HIS A 17 3.20 4.51 5.43
CA HIS A 17 1.91 4.93 4.86
C HIS A 17 1.26 6.04 5.68
N ARG A 18 1.22 5.90 7.02
CA ARG A 18 0.69 6.96 7.90
C ARG A 18 1.46 8.28 7.80
N LEU A 19 2.77 8.22 7.55
CA LEU A 19 3.57 9.43 7.34
C LEU A 19 3.28 10.07 5.99
N MET A 20 3.10 9.25 4.95
CA MET A 20 2.68 9.74 3.63
C MET A 20 1.29 10.37 3.70
N ASP A 21 0.31 9.71 4.33
CA ASP A 21 -1.05 10.24 4.51
C ASP A 21 -1.01 11.60 5.22
N ALA A 22 -0.31 11.69 6.35
CA ALA A 22 -0.17 12.94 7.09
C ALA A 22 0.55 14.05 6.30
N ALA A 23 1.47 13.70 5.40
CA ALA A 23 2.14 14.65 4.52
C ALA A 23 1.19 15.18 3.44
N VAL A 24 0.42 14.28 2.82
CA VAL A 24 -0.56 14.60 1.77
C VAL A 24 -1.72 15.44 2.33
N GLU A 25 -2.15 15.16 3.56
CA GLU A 25 -3.16 15.95 4.28
C GLU A 25 -2.63 17.33 4.74
N GLY A 26 -1.33 17.59 4.61
CA GLY A 26 -0.69 18.81 5.14
C GLY A 26 -0.61 18.86 6.67
N ALA A 27 -0.92 17.76 7.35
CA ALA A 27 -0.85 17.63 8.80
C ALA A 27 0.60 17.56 9.33
N LYS A 28 1.56 17.20 8.48
CA LYS A 28 2.99 17.17 8.79
C LYS A 28 3.82 17.82 7.69
N THR A 29 4.78 18.64 8.12
CA THR A 29 5.81 19.19 7.24
C THR A 29 6.93 18.18 7.00
N GLU A 30 7.80 18.47 6.04
CA GLU A 30 8.99 17.64 5.77
C GLU A 30 9.87 17.47 7.02
N SER A 31 10.07 18.56 7.78
CA SER A 31 10.80 18.52 9.06
C SER A 31 10.15 17.58 10.07
N ASP A 32 8.82 17.59 10.19
CA ASP A 32 8.09 16.70 11.11
C ASP A 32 8.25 15.23 10.73
N ILE A 33 8.33 14.93 9.44
CA ILE A 33 8.53 13.57 8.93
C ILE A 33 9.94 13.10 9.26
N VAL A 34 10.97 13.91 9.00
CA VAL A 34 12.37 13.60 9.33
C VAL A 34 12.52 13.32 10.82
N GLU A 35 11.98 14.19 11.68
CA GLU A 35 12.01 13.98 13.12
C GLU A 35 11.24 12.73 13.56
N CYS A 36 10.12 12.42 12.91
CA CYS A 36 9.33 11.25 13.25
C CYS A 36 10.06 9.94 12.91
N ILE A 37 10.78 9.90 11.78
CA ILE A 37 11.64 8.78 11.39
C ILE A 37 12.85 8.70 12.32
N ALA A 38 13.52 9.81 12.62
CA ALA A 38 14.67 9.84 13.52
C ALA A 38 14.30 9.31 14.92
N ARG A 39 13.20 9.80 15.50
CA ARG A 39 12.69 9.30 16.79
C ARG A 39 12.33 7.83 16.73
N TRP A 40 11.66 7.37 15.67
CA TRP A 40 11.33 5.96 15.51
C TRP A 40 12.60 5.10 15.40
N TRP A 41 13.61 5.54 14.65
CA TRP A 41 14.89 4.84 14.51
C TRP A 41 15.63 4.68 15.84
N CYS A 42 15.57 5.67 16.73
CA CYS A 42 16.12 5.57 18.09
C CYS A 42 15.44 4.49 18.94
N LEU A 43 14.18 4.16 18.66
CA LEU A 43 13.43 3.10 19.36
C LEU A 43 13.69 1.71 18.77
N VAL A 44 14.22 1.62 17.55
CA VAL A 44 14.56 0.35 16.91
C VAL A 44 15.79 -0.26 17.59
N GLN A 45 15.65 -1.51 18.01
CA GLN A 45 16.74 -2.26 18.64
C GLN A 45 17.94 -2.38 17.68
N PRO A 46 19.19 -2.23 18.16
CA PRO A 46 20.38 -2.34 17.31
C PRO A 46 20.44 -3.62 16.46
N ALA A 47 19.98 -4.75 17.01
CA ALA A 47 19.93 -6.04 16.31
C ALA A 47 18.96 -6.04 15.10
N ASP A 48 17.86 -5.29 15.20
CA ASP A 48 16.83 -5.24 14.16
C ASP A 48 17.06 -4.15 13.12
N ARG A 49 18.01 -3.23 13.34
CA ARG A 49 18.25 -2.08 12.44
C ARG A 49 18.52 -2.46 10.99
N ALA A 50 19.25 -3.54 10.76
CA ALA A 50 19.53 -4.01 9.40
C ALA A 50 18.24 -4.43 8.68
N VAL A 51 17.37 -5.16 9.38
CA VAL A 51 16.08 -5.62 8.87
C VAL A 51 15.11 -4.43 8.70
N ALA A 52 15.04 -3.55 9.69
CA ALA A 52 14.24 -2.32 9.65
C ALA A 52 14.58 -1.45 8.44
N ARG A 53 15.89 -1.23 8.19
CA ARG A 53 16.38 -0.47 7.04
C ARG A 53 16.00 -1.15 5.72
N LYS A 54 16.17 -2.46 5.62
CA LYS A 54 15.77 -3.23 4.43
C LYS A 54 14.28 -3.06 4.15
N TYR A 55 13.43 -3.25 5.16
CA TYR A 55 11.98 -3.07 5.01
C TYR A 55 11.61 -1.64 4.65
N LEU A 56 12.24 -0.64 5.26
CA LEU A 56 11.99 0.76 4.96
C LEU A 56 12.30 1.08 3.49
N LEU A 57 13.48 0.66 3.02
CA LEU A 57 13.88 0.83 1.61
C LEU A 57 12.90 0.14 0.66
N THR A 58 12.55 -1.13 0.92
CA THR A 58 11.62 -1.87 0.07
C THR A 58 10.23 -1.24 0.01
N VAL A 59 9.72 -0.72 1.14
CA VAL A 59 8.41 -0.03 1.14
C VAL A 59 8.51 1.27 0.34
N LEU A 60 9.54 2.08 0.58
CA LEU A 60 9.73 3.35 -0.13
C LEU A 60 9.91 3.16 -1.64
N GLU A 61 10.71 2.18 -2.07
CA GLU A 61 10.90 1.83 -3.48
C GLU A 61 9.58 1.46 -4.15
N ARG A 62 8.79 0.59 -3.52
CA ARG A 62 7.47 0.19 -4.04
C ARG A 62 6.50 1.36 -4.08
N SER A 63 6.41 2.13 -3.01
CA SER A 63 5.56 3.33 -2.95
C SER A 63 5.93 4.33 -4.05
N ASN A 64 7.22 4.58 -4.27
CA ASN A 64 7.69 5.48 -5.31
C ASN A 64 7.37 4.93 -6.72
N ALA A 65 7.59 3.64 -6.97
CA ALA A 65 7.21 3.02 -8.24
C ALA A 65 5.70 3.11 -8.51
N THR A 66 4.87 2.93 -7.49
CA THR A 66 3.42 3.12 -7.59
C THR A 66 3.05 4.57 -7.88
N LEU A 67 3.64 5.54 -7.19
CA LEU A 67 3.41 6.97 -7.45
C LEU A 67 3.82 7.37 -8.86
N GLN A 68 4.96 6.85 -9.35
CA GLN A 68 5.41 7.05 -10.72
C GLN A 68 4.43 6.45 -11.74
N ALA A 69 3.96 5.22 -11.51
CA ALA A 69 2.96 4.60 -12.38
C ALA A 69 1.68 5.45 -12.46
N ILE A 70 1.19 5.93 -11.31
CA ILE A 70 0.02 6.82 -11.25
C ILE A 70 0.29 8.12 -12.01
N ALA A 71 1.45 8.76 -11.81
CA ALA A 71 1.80 10.02 -12.48
C ALA A 71 1.90 9.86 -14.01
N THR A 72 2.50 8.76 -14.49
CA THR A 72 2.55 8.42 -15.91
C THR A 72 1.16 8.19 -16.47
N THR A 73 0.33 7.38 -15.79
CA THR A 73 -1.06 7.14 -16.20
C THR A 73 -1.88 8.42 -16.19
N LEU A 74 -1.66 9.35 -15.27
CA LEU A 74 -2.31 10.68 -15.27
C LEU A 74 -1.97 11.49 -16.52
N SER A 75 -0.72 11.42 -16.98
CA SER A 75 -0.29 12.09 -18.22
C SER A 75 -0.90 11.44 -19.46
N GLU A 76 -1.10 10.12 -19.41
CA GLU A 76 -1.81 9.36 -20.43
C GLU A 76 -3.34 9.53 -20.34
N LEU A 77 -3.88 9.98 -19.21
CA LEU A 77 -5.32 10.06 -18.96
C LEU A 77 -6.02 11.06 -19.88
N GLU A 78 -5.31 12.12 -20.29
CA GLU A 78 -5.77 13.03 -21.35
C GLU A 78 -6.03 12.28 -22.67
N GLY A 79 -5.30 11.20 -22.95
CA GLY A 79 -5.54 10.27 -24.05
C GLY A 79 -6.55 9.16 -23.75
N PHE A 80 -6.78 8.80 -22.48
CA PHE A 80 -7.80 7.84 -22.07
C PHE A 80 -9.22 8.41 -22.04
N ALA A 81 -9.41 9.73 -21.95
CA ALA A 81 -10.75 10.35 -22.05
C ALA A 81 -11.47 10.04 -23.37
N GLY A 82 -10.73 9.61 -24.42
CA GLY A 82 -11.28 9.15 -25.70
C GLY A 82 -11.34 7.62 -25.86
N ARG A 83 -10.87 6.84 -24.88
CA ARG A 83 -11.05 5.39 -24.85
C ARG A 83 -12.16 5.06 -23.87
N ASP A 84 -13.30 4.62 -24.39
CA ASP A 84 -14.28 3.84 -23.62
C ASP A 84 -13.52 2.68 -22.95
N ILE A 85 -13.15 2.86 -21.68
CA ILE A 85 -12.73 1.75 -20.84
C ILE A 85 -14.03 1.05 -20.48
N ALA A 86 -14.53 0.22 -21.40
CA ALA A 86 -15.63 -0.68 -21.12
C ALA A 86 -15.27 -1.46 -19.84
N PRO A 87 -16.12 -1.48 -18.81
CA PRO A 87 -15.87 -2.22 -17.59
C PRO A 87 -16.10 -3.70 -17.85
N GLU A 88 -15.23 -4.31 -18.66
CA GLU A 88 -15.28 -5.73 -18.95
C GLU A 88 -14.08 -6.40 -18.29
N THR A 89 -14.29 -6.88 -17.06
CA THR A 89 -13.74 -8.12 -16.48
C THR A 89 -13.88 -8.12 -14.95
N LEU A 90 -15.12 -8.21 -14.46
CA LEU A 90 -15.38 -8.91 -13.20
C LEU A 90 -16.25 -10.12 -13.49
N ALA A 91 -15.55 -11.22 -13.80
CA ALA A 91 -15.96 -12.59 -13.55
C ALA A 91 -17.26 -13.08 -14.19
N GLU A 92 -17.17 -13.43 -15.47
CA GLU A 92 -17.87 -14.63 -15.94
C GLU A 92 -17.23 -15.85 -15.25
N SER A 93 -18.01 -16.55 -14.42
CA SER A 93 -17.72 -17.92 -14.01
C SER A 93 -18.97 -18.74 -14.29
N PRO A 94 -18.97 -19.62 -15.31
CA PRO A 94 -20.12 -20.44 -15.64
C PRO A 94 -20.20 -21.59 -14.63
N ALA A 95 -21.05 -21.46 -13.62
CA ALA A 95 -21.45 -22.59 -12.80
C ALA A 95 -22.42 -23.46 -13.62
N GLN A 96 -21.92 -24.64 -14.00
CA GLN A 96 -22.60 -25.70 -14.74
C GLN A 96 -24.02 -26.02 -14.27
N PRO A 97 -24.89 -26.55 -15.17
CA PRO A 97 -26.23 -27.02 -14.84
C PRO A 97 -26.13 -28.36 -14.09
N GLN A 98 -26.61 -28.42 -12.84
CA GLN A 98 -26.90 -29.69 -12.18
C GLN A 98 -28.41 -29.92 -12.15
N SER A 99 -28.85 -30.74 -13.10
CA SER A 99 -30.10 -31.48 -13.08
C SER A 99 -30.18 -32.38 -11.84
N SER A 100 -31.30 -32.37 -11.11
CA SER A 100 -32.02 -33.60 -10.72
C SER A 100 -33.42 -33.31 -10.15
N PRO A 101 -34.38 -34.25 -10.31
CA PRO A 101 -35.82 -33.99 -10.18
C PRO A 101 -36.38 -34.46 -8.81
N VAL A 102 -37.72 -34.42 -8.72
CA VAL A 102 -38.61 -35.03 -7.71
C VAL A 102 -39.12 -34.09 -6.60
N ASN A 103 -40.36 -33.63 -6.76
CA ASN A 103 -41.44 -34.27 -6.01
C ASN A 103 -42.80 -34.11 -6.71
N ARG A 104 -43.52 -35.23 -6.80
CA ARG A 104 -44.89 -35.32 -7.32
C ARG A 104 -45.88 -34.84 -6.24
N VAL A 105 -47.00 -34.34 -6.77
CA VAL A 105 -48.29 -34.01 -6.13
C VAL A 105 -48.78 -35.11 -5.19
#